data_AF-A0A1S9CQX0-F1
#
_entry.id   AF-A0A1S9CQX0-F1
#
_cell.length_a   1.000
_cell.length_b   1.000
_cell.length_c   1.000
_cell.angle_alpha   90.00
_cell.angle_beta   90.00
_cell.angle_gamma   90.00
#
_symmetry.space_group_name_H-M   'P 1'
#
loop_
_entity.id
_entity.type
_entity.pdbx_description
1 polymer ?
#
loop_
_entity_poly.entity_id
_entity_poly.type
_entity_poly.pdbx_seq_one_letter_code
_entity_poly.pdbx_strand_id
1 'polypeptide(L)'
;MERPDLNGAIQQGNLNLVKQSLEELELNINDSINDEGDTALILATQYNKSNIVKYLVQERGAEIDIKNTNGKTALDYASEAHYAEIIKLLKKYK
;
A
#
# COMPACT_ATOMS: atom_id res chain seq x y z
N MET A 1 15.82 19.61 -3.29
CA MET A 1 15.36 18.31 -2.76
C MET A 1 14.76 17.56 -3.93
N GLU A 2 15.16 16.32 -4.15
CA GLU A 2 14.50 15.46 -5.15
C GLU A 2 13.06 15.21 -4.69
N ARG A 3 12.12 15.07 -5.64
CA ARG A 3 10.74 14.75 -5.28
C ARG A 3 10.73 13.43 -4.50
N PRO A 4 9.99 13.33 -3.39
CA PRO A 4 9.98 12.13 -2.58
C PRO A 4 9.42 10.94 -3.38
N ASP A 5 10.20 9.86 -3.46
CA ASP A 5 9.83 8.63 -4.16
C ASP A 5 9.03 7.71 -3.23
N LEU A 6 7.70 7.80 -3.32
CA LEU A 6 6.79 6.93 -2.57
C LEU A 6 6.97 5.45 -2.91
N ASN A 7 7.18 5.10 -4.18
CA ASN A 7 7.31 3.72 -4.64
C ASN A 7 8.57 3.07 -4.05
N GLY A 8 9.72 3.75 -4.18
CA GLY A 8 10.98 3.32 -3.60
C GLY A 8 10.92 3.22 -2.07
N ALA A 9 10.27 4.17 -1.40
CA ALA A 9 10.08 4.14 0.05
C ALA A 9 9.27 2.92 0.51
N ILE A 10 8.18 2.59 -0.20
CA ILE A 10 7.36 1.40 0.05
C ILE A 10 8.19 0.13 -0.17
N GLN A 11 8.87 0.02 -1.32
CA GLN A 11 9.69 -1.15 -1.65
C GLN A 11 10.77 -1.42 -0.59
N GLN A 12 11.43 -0.37 -0.10
CA GLN A 12 12.43 -0.46 0.96
C GLN A 12 11.80 -0.79 2.33
N GLY A 13 10.51 -0.54 2.53
CA GLY A 13 9.84 -0.69 3.82
C GLY A 13 10.07 0.48 4.77
N ASN A 14 10.51 1.63 4.24
CA ASN A 14 10.84 2.81 5.04
C ASN A 14 9.57 3.61 5.35
N LEU A 15 8.91 3.26 6.46
CA LEU A 15 7.67 3.91 6.89
C LEU A 15 7.81 5.43 7.07
N ASN A 16 8.96 5.92 7.53
CA ASN A 16 9.16 7.37 7.73
C ASN A 16 9.17 8.11 6.39
N LEU A 17 9.86 7.56 5.38
CA LEU A 17 9.82 8.12 4.04
C LEU A 17 8.43 8.00 3.43
N VAL A 18 7.70 6.90 3.64
CA VAL A 18 6.31 6.79 3.18
C VAL A 18 5.43 7.90 3.78
N LYS A 19 5.55 8.16 5.09
CA LYS A 19 4.82 9.23 5.77
C LYS A 19 5.17 10.59 5.16
N GLN A 20 6.46 10.89 5.02
CA GLN A 20 6.94 12.13 4.42
C GLN A 20 6.44 12.29 2.98
N SER A 21 6.60 11.27 2.14
CA SER A 21 6.15 11.30 0.74
C SER A 21 4.65 11.57 0.64
N LEU A 22 3.82 10.93 1.49
CA LEU A 22 2.36 11.13 1.46
C LEU A 22 1.93 12.51 1.97
N GLU A 23 2.71 13.15 2.83
CA GLU A 23 2.47 14.54 3.26
C GLU A 23 2.84 15.55 2.17
N GLU A 24 3.93 15.29 1.43
CA GLU A 24 4.44 16.19 0.39
C GLU A 24 3.72 16.06 -0.96
N LEU A 25 3.22 14.87 -1.31
CA LEU A 25 2.76 14.59 -2.68
C LEU A 25 1.30 15.02 -2.98
N GLU A 26 0.53 15.54 -2.02
CA GLU A 26 -0.91 15.87 -2.18
C GLU A 26 -1.74 14.75 -2.87
N LEU A 27 -1.25 13.50 -2.85
CA LEU A 27 -1.89 12.35 -3.49
C LEU A 27 -3.10 11.91 -2.68
N ASN A 28 -4.17 11.49 -3.38
CA ASN A 28 -5.20 10.72 -2.72
C ASN A 28 -4.63 9.34 -2.37
N ILE A 29 -4.91 8.85 -1.15
CA ILE A 29 -4.40 7.57 -0.66
C ILE A 29 -4.80 6.37 -1.53
N ASN A 30 -5.89 6.53 -2.28
CA ASN A 30 -6.50 5.53 -3.14
C ASN A 30 -6.09 5.66 -4.62
N ASP A 31 -5.31 6.68 -4.99
CA ASP A 31 -4.81 6.83 -6.35
C ASP A 31 -3.77 5.74 -6.67
N SER A 32 -3.66 5.40 -7.95
CA SER A 32 -2.55 4.55 -8.41
C SER A 32 -1.23 5.31 -8.36
N ILE A 33 -0.17 4.66 -7.90
CA ILE A 33 1.17 5.25 -7.75
C ILE A 33 2.19 4.68 -8.74
N ASN A 34 1.77 3.73 -9.60
CA ASN A 34 2.60 3.15 -10.66
C ASN A 34 1.75 2.81 -11.90
N ASP A 35 2.41 2.42 -12.99
CA ASP A 35 1.77 2.07 -14.27
C ASP A 35 0.97 0.76 -14.22
N GLU A 36 1.16 -0.07 -13.18
CA GLU A 36 0.38 -1.28 -12.95
C GLU A 36 -0.99 -0.98 -12.32
N GLY A 37 -1.26 0.29 -12.00
CA GLY A 37 -2.49 0.71 -11.32
C GLY A 37 -2.51 0.33 -9.85
N ASP A 38 -1.35 0.03 -9.25
CA ASP A 38 -1.28 -0.28 -7.83
C ASP A 38 -1.49 0.98 -7.01
N THR A 39 -2.34 0.89 -5.99
CA THR A 39 -2.36 1.86 -4.91
C THR A 39 -1.17 1.60 -3.97
N ALA A 40 -0.87 2.55 -3.08
CA ALA A 40 0.12 2.36 -2.03
C ALA A 40 -0.14 1.09 -1.19
N LEU A 41 -1.40 0.74 -0.96
CA LEU A 41 -1.79 -0.45 -0.21
C LEU A 41 -1.47 -1.74 -0.96
N ILE A 42 -1.74 -1.79 -2.26
CA ILE A 42 -1.43 -2.96 -3.11
C ILE A 42 0.09 -3.16 -3.17
N LEU A 43 0.85 -2.09 -3.45
CA LEU A 43 2.30 -2.16 -3.57
C LEU A 43 2.97 -2.57 -2.24
N ALA A 44 2.53 -2.00 -1.11
CA ALA A 44 3.04 -2.38 0.20
C ALA A 44 2.75 -3.85 0.53
N THR A 45 1.63 -4.38 0.03
CA THR A 45 1.25 -5.78 0.21
C THR A 45 2.09 -6.72 -0.66
N GLN A 46 2.33 -6.37 -1.93
CA GLN A 46 3.22 -7.13 -2.82
C GLN A 46 4.63 -7.31 -2.22
N TYR A 47 5.16 -6.25 -1.60
CA TYR A 47 6.47 -6.27 -0.92
C TYR A 47 6.43 -6.76 0.54
N ASN A 48 5.31 -7.30 1.01
CA ASN A 48 5.11 -7.80 2.38
C ASN A 48 5.50 -6.80 3.49
N LYS A 49 5.14 -5.53 3.32
CA LYS A 49 5.45 -4.46 4.29
C LYS A 49 4.30 -4.27 5.27
N SER A 50 4.08 -5.24 6.18
CA SER A 50 2.97 -5.24 7.15
C SER A 50 2.83 -3.92 7.93
N ASN A 51 3.96 -3.29 8.31
CA ASN A 51 3.98 -2.00 9.01
C ASN A 51 3.38 -0.85 8.18
N ILE A 52 3.68 -0.81 6.89
CA ILE A 52 3.14 0.18 5.95
C ILE A 52 1.68 -0.14 5.65
N VAL A 53 1.33 -1.40 5.39
CA VAL A 53 -0.07 -1.83 5.20
C VAL A 53 -0.93 -1.40 6.39
N LYS A 54 -0.45 -1.65 7.62
CA LYS A 54 -1.13 -1.23 8.85
C LYS A 54 -1.32 0.28 8.91
N TYR A 55 -0.28 1.06 8.63
CA TYR A 55 -0.36 2.52 8.59
C TYR A 55 -1.39 3.00 7.57
N LEU A 56 -1.34 2.51 6.34
CA LEU A 56 -2.23 2.91 5.25
C LEU A 56 -3.70 2.62 5.59
N VAL A 57 -4.00 1.44 6.14
CA VAL A 57 -5.39 1.06 6.47
C VAL A 57 -5.89 1.77 7.74
N GLN A 58 -5.09 1.79 8.80
CA GLN A 58 -5.57 2.25 10.11
C GLN A 58 -5.48 3.77 10.30
N GLU A 59 -4.41 4.39 9.81
CA GLU A 59 -4.16 5.82 10.03
C GLU A 59 -4.58 6.66 8.82
N ARG A 60 -4.50 6.10 7.60
CA ARG A 60 -4.85 6.83 6.37
C ARG A 60 -6.21 6.44 5.76
N GLY A 61 -6.85 5.39 6.27
CA GLY A 61 -8.16 4.95 5.79
C GLY A 61 -8.15 4.48 4.33
N ALA A 62 -7.06 3.87 3.88
CA ALA A 62 -6.95 3.35 2.52
C ALA A 62 -8.05 2.32 2.22
N GLU A 63 -8.70 2.44 1.06
CA GLU A 63 -9.72 1.50 0.61
C GLU A 63 -9.08 0.16 0.24
N ILE A 64 -9.61 -0.93 0.81
CA ILE A 64 -8.99 -2.25 0.68
C ILE A 64 -9.45 -3.05 -0.55
N ASP A 65 -10.56 -2.63 -1.18
CA ASP A 65 -11.22 -3.34 -2.29
C ASP A 65 -10.86 -2.77 -3.67
N ILE A 66 -9.96 -1.77 -3.73
CA ILE A 66 -9.46 -1.23 -5.01
C ILE A 66 -8.68 -2.31 -5.75
N LYS A 67 -8.94 -2.40 -7.05
CA LYS A 67 -8.28 -3.33 -7.96
C LYS A 67 -7.28 -2.57 -8.83
N ASN A 68 -6.09 -3.15 -8.99
CA ASN A 68 -5.12 -2.68 -9.97
C ASN A 68 -5.50 -3.11 -11.40
N THR A 69 -4.65 -2.83 -12.39
CA THR A 69 -4.89 -3.19 -13.80
C THR A 69 -5.00 -4.69 -14.04
N ASN A 70 -4.40 -5.52 -13.18
CA ASN A 70 -4.52 -6.98 -13.20
C ASN A 70 -5.85 -7.48 -12.58
N GLY A 71 -6.72 -6.57 -12.11
CA GLY A 71 -7.98 -6.92 -11.45
C GLY A 71 -7.82 -7.45 -10.03
N LYS A 72 -6.64 -7.29 -9.41
CA LYS A 72 -6.30 -7.81 -8.08
C LYS A 72 -6.34 -6.71 -7.02
N THR A 73 -6.87 -7.07 -5.86
CA THR A 73 -6.84 -6.27 -4.63
C THR A 73 -5.60 -6.57 -3.80
N ALA A 74 -5.34 -5.76 -2.77
CA ALA A 74 -4.29 -6.06 -1.79
C ALA A 74 -4.50 -7.42 -1.12
N LEU A 75 -5.76 -7.80 -0.83
CA LEU A 75 -6.06 -9.10 -0.22
C LEU A 75 -5.77 -10.27 -1.16
N ASP A 76 -5.97 -10.12 -2.47
CA ASP A 76 -5.65 -11.16 -3.46
C ASP A 76 -4.15 -11.47 -3.43
N TYR A 77 -3.29 -10.43 -3.51
CA TYR A 77 -1.85 -10.59 -3.40
C TYR A 77 -1.41 -11.20 -2.07
N ALA A 78 -1.96 -10.74 -0.95
CA ALA A 78 -1.65 -11.30 0.36
C ALA A 78 -2.04 -12.78 0.46
N SER A 79 -3.16 -13.17 -0.14
CA SER A 79 -3.66 -14.54 -0.13
C SER A 79 -2.83 -15.47 -0.99
N GLU A 80 -2.48 -15.04 -2.21
CA GLU A 80 -1.61 -15.77 -3.13
C GLU A 80 -0.20 -16.01 -2.56
N ALA A 81 0.34 -15.02 -1.85
CA ALA A 81 1.65 -15.10 -1.22
C ALA A 81 1.63 -15.66 0.22
N HIS A 82 0.45 -16.05 0.74
CA HIS A 82 0.25 -16.58 2.09
C HIS A 82 0.72 -15.67 3.24
N TYR A 83 0.61 -14.35 3.08
CA TYR A 83 0.99 -13.36 4.11
C TYR A 83 -0.07 -13.27 5.22
N ALA A 84 -0.06 -14.25 6.14
CA ALA A 84 -1.08 -14.43 7.17
C ALA A 84 -1.36 -13.16 8.01
N GLU A 85 -0.33 -12.38 8.34
CA GLU A 85 -0.49 -11.13 9.08
C GLU A 85 -1.30 -10.10 8.30
N ILE A 86 -0.95 -9.86 7.03
CA ILE A 86 -1.64 -8.92 6.15
C ILE A 86 -3.05 -9.41 5.83
N ILE A 87 -3.25 -10.71 5.57
CA ILE A 87 -4.58 -11.29 5.36
C ILE A 87 -5.48 -11.02 6.58
N LYS A 88 -4.98 -11.27 7.78
CA LYS A 88 -5.73 -11.05 9.02
C LYS A 88 -6.05 -9.57 9.21
N LEU A 89 -5.09 -8.69 8.91
CA LEU A 89 -5.28 -7.25 8.98
C LEU A 89 -6.36 -6.78 8.00
N LEU A 90 -6.23 -7.08 6.71
CA LEU A 90 -7.16 -6.63 5.66
C LEU A 90 -8.58 -7.17 5.88
N LYS A 91 -8.73 -8.45 6.27
CA LYS A 91 -10.05 -9.04 6.58
C LYS A 91 -10.79 -8.36 7.74
N LYS A 92 -10.09 -7.63 8.61
CA LYS A 92 -10.71 -6.87 9.70
C LYS A 92 -11.42 -5.59 9.22
N TYR A 93 -11.02 -5.06 8.05
CA TYR A 93 -11.51 -3.80 7.50
C TYR A 93 -12.33 -3.99 6.21
N LYS A 94 -12.76 -5.22 5.95
CA LYS A 94 -13.70 -5.56 4.87
C LYS A 94 -15.15 -5.37 5.32
#